data_AF-A0A6A3NZG7-F1
#
_entry.id   AF-A0A6A3NZG7-F1
#
_cell.length_a   1.000
_cell.length_b   1.000
_cell.length_c   1.000
_cell.angle_alpha   90.00
_cell.angle_beta   90.00
_cell.angle_gamma   90.00
#
_symmetry.space_group_name_H-M   'P 1'
#
loop_
_entity.id
_entity.type
_entity.pdbx_description
1 polymer ?
#
loop_
_entity_poly.entity_id
_entity_poly.type
_entity_poly.pdbx_seq_one_letter_code
_entity_poly.pdbx_strand_id
1 'polypeptide(L)'
;MLRLVRRCSQPLRGLYRGFAAVPAPAPIGAAEEREKQLVYYDRINRKMPRQAVVSQEAFDRMTRFLMDRGFSQLQALKALSLHVALANYTIEMMESKIKWLNDLGLSHDKINDMIKRHPNILGVGFDKYEALIDWYISNGVPEEKIAYVFNVFPHGVSHSFSSSLDPKVDFLKEIGCSEKQIRSVLMMAPQMFTHSVESMRAKADFLAELGITRELLPCIFARVPQCIGLTPTRIKETVDALDEMFGAGAGVRALIRNCPIVMCNIDNMRESFDYLISIGFTKERLEKNTKFITRSVDRFIRPRFQFLTENDHNVTKSLAWILMPEVLFIDKYPDYEAYVAEYKAKRKQIDSA
;
A
#
# COMPACT_ATOMS: atom_id res chain seq x y z
N MET A 1 -2.43 -40.27 -15.15
CA MET A 1 -3.82 -39.85 -14.94
C MET A 1 -3.84 -38.53 -14.18
N LEU A 2 -4.46 -37.53 -14.79
CA LEU A 2 -4.62 -36.15 -14.32
C LEU A 2 -5.41 -36.05 -13.01
N ARG A 3 -4.93 -35.26 -12.05
CA ARG A 3 -5.71 -34.40 -11.13
C ARG A 3 -4.77 -33.79 -10.08
N LEU A 4 -4.58 -32.47 -10.10
CA LEU A 4 -4.46 -31.56 -8.93
C LEU A 4 -3.92 -30.16 -9.33
N VAL A 5 -4.61 -29.46 -10.23
CA VAL A 5 -4.50 -27.98 -10.31
C VAL A 5 -5.91 -27.40 -10.37
N ARG A 6 -6.64 -27.56 -9.26
CA ARG A 6 -7.85 -26.80 -8.97
C ARG A 6 -7.86 -26.48 -7.49
N ARG A 7 -7.28 -25.33 -7.12
CA ARG A 7 -7.61 -24.55 -5.92
C ARG A 7 -6.95 -23.17 -6.00
N CYS A 8 -7.42 -22.35 -6.94
CA CYS A 8 -7.32 -20.89 -6.84
C CYS A 8 -8.73 -20.30 -6.76
N SER A 9 -9.49 -20.77 -5.78
CA SER A 9 -10.75 -20.18 -5.36
C SER A 9 -10.64 -19.81 -3.88
N GLN A 10 -9.67 -18.95 -3.56
CA GLN A 10 -9.75 -18.14 -2.35
C GLN A 10 -10.11 -16.72 -2.78
N PRO A 11 -11.18 -16.11 -2.20
CA PRO A 11 -11.44 -14.71 -2.42
C PRO A 11 -10.18 -13.94 -2.03
N LEU A 12 -9.76 -13.06 -2.92
CA LEU A 12 -8.70 -12.10 -2.69
C LEU A 12 -9.12 -11.28 -1.48
N ARG A 13 -8.68 -11.70 -0.28
CA ARG A 13 -8.69 -10.84 0.88
C ARG A 13 -7.74 -9.72 0.52
N GLY A 14 -8.31 -8.64 0.00
CA GLY A 14 -7.65 -7.37 -0.06
C GLY A 14 -6.99 -7.22 1.29
N LEU A 15 -5.67 -6.99 1.27
CA LEU A 15 -5.06 -6.22 2.32
C LEU A 15 -5.72 -4.84 2.23
N TYR A 16 -6.96 -4.75 2.71
CA TYR A 16 -7.46 -3.54 3.33
C TYR A 16 -6.45 -3.33 4.45
N ARG A 17 -5.37 -2.62 4.13
CA ARG A 17 -4.82 -1.68 5.09
C ARG A 17 -6.02 -0.82 5.43
N GLY A 18 -6.73 -1.20 6.51
CA GLY A 18 -7.45 -0.21 7.28
C GLY A 18 -6.41 0.85 7.56
N PHE A 19 -6.48 1.94 6.81
CA PHE A 19 -5.72 3.13 7.11
C PHE A 19 -6.32 3.64 8.40
N ALA A 20 -5.93 3.03 9.53
CA ALA A 20 -6.00 3.72 10.80
C ALA A 20 -5.39 5.10 10.53
N ALA A 21 -6.12 6.15 10.90
CA ALA A 21 -5.64 7.51 10.77
C ALA A 21 -4.19 7.54 11.25
N VAL A 22 -3.27 7.86 10.34
CA VAL A 22 -1.87 8.06 10.74
C VAL A 22 -1.94 9.14 11.81
N PRO A 23 -1.43 8.89 13.03
CA PRO A 23 -1.40 9.92 14.07
C PRO A 23 -0.81 11.18 13.47
N ALA A 24 -1.44 12.33 13.74
CA ALA A 24 -0.90 13.60 13.27
C ALA A 24 0.60 13.64 13.67
N PRO A 25 1.51 13.93 12.72
CA PRO A 25 2.92 13.99 13.04
C PRO A 25 3.13 14.99 14.18
N ALA A 26 4.09 14.69 15.07
CA ALA A 26 4.40 15.55 16.21
C ALA A 26 4.64 17.01 15.74
N PRO A 27 4.28 18.01 16.55
CA PRO A 27 4.49 19.42 16.20
C PRO A 27 5.96 19.64 15.84
N ILE A 28 6.22 20.11 14.63
CA ILE A 28 7.56 20.44 14.16
C ILE A 28 8.01 21.69 14.93
N GLY A 29 9.25 21.72 15.42
CA GLY A 29 9.78 22.90 16.11
C GLY A 29 9.87 24.09 15.16
N ALA A 30 9.62 25.32 15.66
CA ALA A 30 9.57 26.54 14.83
C ALA A 30 10.82 26.78 13.97
N ALA A 31 11.99 26.32 14.42
CA ALA A 31 13.23 26.39 13.64
C ALA A 31 13.23 25.44 12.42
N GLU A 32 12.78 24.21 12.61
CA GLU A 32 12.68 23.20 11.56
C GLU A 32 11.58 23.54 10.55
N GLU A 33 10.49 24.19 10.99
CA GLU A 33 9.48 24.74 10.07
C GLU A 33 10.06 25.82 9.16
N ARG A 34 10.83 26.77 9.72
CA ARG A 34 11.48 27.84 8.94
C ARG A 34 12.47 27.27 7.92
N GLU A 35 13.25 26.27 8.30
CA GLU A 35 14.18 25.59 7.40
C GLU A 35 13.44 24.92 6.22
N LYS A 36 12.36 24.18 6.51
CA LYS A 36 11.54 23.55 5.47
C LYS A 36 10.86 24.57 4.56
N GLN A 37 10.39 25.70 5.09
CA GLN A 37 9.84 26.79 4.29
C GLN A 37 10.87 27.34 3.29
N LEU A 38 12.10 27.59 3.74
CA LEU A 38 13.19 28.07 2.88
C LEU A 38 13.49 27.08 1.73
N VAL A 39 13.52 25.77 2.03
CA VAL A 39 13.68 24.72 1.01
C VAL A 39 12.56 24.75 -0.04
N TYR A 40 11.32 25.00 0.38
CA TYR A 40 10.20 25.10 -0.55
C TYR A 40 10.26 26.37 -1.39
N TYR A 41 10.61 27.53 -0.80
CA TYR A 41 10.81 28.77 -1.56
C TYR A 41 11.94 28.65 -2.58
N ASP A 42 13.07 28.06 -2.21
CA ASP A 42 14.17 27.81 -3.15
C ASP A 42 13.74 26.88 -4.31
N ARG A 43 13.00 25.81 -4.01
CA ARG A 43 12.44 24.92 -5.05
C ARG A 43 11.49 25.67 -5.99
N ILE A 44 10.63 26.53 -5.45
CA ILE A 44 9.72 27.36 -6.24
C ILE A 44 10.53 28.24 -7.18
N ASN A 45 11.50 28.98 -6.64
CA ASN A 45 12.36 29.89 -7.42
C ASN A 45 13.13 29.17 -8.53
N ARG A 46 13.60 27.94 -8.29
CA ARG A 46 14.27 27.12 -9.33
C ARG A 46 13.35 26.63 -10.43
N LYS A 47 12.11 26.26 -10.08
CA LYS A 47 11.11 25.72 -11.02
C LYS A 47 10.34 26.80 -11.78
N MET A 48 10.47 28.06 -11.38
CA MET A 48 9.92 29.19 -12.12
C MET A 48 10.55 29.28 -13.52
N PRO A 49 9.73 29.34 -14.59
CA PRO A 49 10.24 29.76 -15.88
C PRO A 49 10.78 31.20 -15.76
N ARG A 50 11.98 31.47 -16.29
CA ARG A 50 12.56 32.84 -16.31
C ARG A 50 11.66 33.90 -16.97
N GLN A 51 10.60 33.49 -17.67
CA GLN A 51 9.66 34.35 -18.39
C GLN A 51 8.25 34.42 -17.77
N ALA A 52 7.93 33.65 -16.72
CA ALA A 52 6.63 33.68 -16.07
C ALA A 52 6.77 34.30 -14.67
N VAL A 53 6.50 35.59 -14.56
CA VAL A 53 6.43 36.28 -13.26
C VAL A 53 5.09 35.90 -12.62
N VAL A 54 5.07 34.85 -11.80
CA VAL A 54 3.96 34.63 -10.88
C VAL A 54 4.07 35.71 -9.80
N SER A 55 3.05 36.55 -9.65
CA SER A 55 3.08 37.61 -8.63
C SER A 55 3.04 37.00 -7.22
N GLN A 56 3.68 37.68 -6.26
CA GLN A 56 3.61 37.31 -4.85
C GLN A 56 2.15 37.21 -4.38
N GLU A 57 1.29 38.10 -4.87
CA GLU A 57 -0.15 38.09 -4.60
C GLU A 57 -0.85 36.80 -5.07
N ALA A 58 -0.44 36.24 -6.21
CA ALA A 58 -1.01 35.00 -6.74
C ALA A 58 -0.62 33.80 -5.86
N PHE A 59 0.61 33.78 -5.34
CA PHE A 59 1.04 32.80 -4.34
C PHE A 59 0.29 32.92 -3.03
N ASP A 60 0.15 34.15 -2.52
CA ASP A 60 -0.53 34.38 -1.25
C ASP A 60 -2.02 34.02 -1.35
N ARG A 61 -2.66 34.33 -2.48
CA ARG A 61 -4.03 33.91 -2.80
C ARG A 61 -4.16 32.39 -2.76
N MET A 62 -3.26 31.68 -3.46
CA MET A 62 -3.31 30.22 -3.53
C MET A 62 -3.00 29.56 -2.19
N THR A 63 -2.06 30.13 -1.43
CA THR A 63 -1.72 29.66 -0.09
C THR A 63 -2.91 29.78 0.84
N ARG A 64 -3.59 30.94 0.84
CA ARG A 64 -4.83 31.17 1.60
C ARG A 64 -5.93 30.18 1.21
N PHE A 65 -6.19 30.01 -0.10
CA PHE A 65 -7.16 29.03 -0.59
C PHE A 65 -6.90 27.61 -0.06
N LEU A 66 -5.66 27.13 -0.10
CA LEU A 66 -5.32 25.81 0.44
C LEU A 66 -5.47 25.75 1.97
N MET A 67 -5.13 26.83 2.67
CA MET A 67 -5.30 26.92 4.12
C MET A 67 -6.77 26.89 4.54
N ASP A 68 -7.65 27.60 3.81
CA ASP A 68 -9.10 27.61 4.05
C ASP A 68 -9.71 26.20 3.86
N ARG A 69 -9.08 25.36 3.04
CA ARG A 69 -9.45 23.94 2.89
C ARG A 69 -8.96 23.04 4.03
N GLY A 70 -8.13 23.54 4.94
CA GLY A 70 -7.58 22.80 6.08
C GLY A 70 -6.11 22.37 5.93
N PHE A 71 -5.36 22.93 4.98
CA PHE A 71 -3.91 22.68 4.89
C PHE A 71 -3.18 23.54 5.91
N SER A 72 -2.10 23.02 6.50
CA SER A 72 -1.16 23.91 7.18
C SER A 72 -0.41 24.77 6.15
N GLN A 73 0.11 25.93 6.57
CA GLN A 73 0.91 26.79 5.71
C GLN A 73 2.06 26.02 5.05
N LEU A 74 2.72 25.13 5.81
CA LEU A 74 3.79 24.28 5.30
C LEU A 74 3.30 23.30 4.22
N GLN A 75 2.11 22.72 4.38
CA GLN A 75 1.52 21.82 3.40
C GLN A 75 1.12 22.57 2.12
N ALA A 76 0.58 23.79 2.25
CA ALA A 76 0.24 24.64 1.12
C ALA A 76 1.48 25.04 0.32
N LEU A 77 2.54 25.52 0.99
CA LEU A 77 3.83 25.84 0.37
C LEU A 77 4.47 24.62 -0.30
N LYS A 78 4.40 23.44 0.35
CA LYS A 78 4.86 22.19 -0.25
C LYS A 78 4.11 21.88 -1.55
N ALA A 79 2.78 21.98 -1.57
CA ALA A 79 1.98 21.75 -2.78
C ALA A 79 2.37 22.73 -3.91
N LEU A 80 2.47 24.02 -3.62
CA LEU A 80 2.96 25.03 -4.56
C LEU A 80 4.35 24.72 -5.12
N SER A 81 5.27 24.23 -4.27
CA SER A 81 6.62 23.83 -4.70
C SER A 81 6.65 22.59 -5.61
N LEU A 82 5.63 21.74 -5.52
CA LEU A 82 5.50 20.56 -6.39
C LEU A 82 5.00 20.98 -7.77
N HIS A 83 4.06 21.93 -7.83
CA HIS A 83 3.45 22.44 -9.06
C HIS A 83 3.27 23.95 -9.02
N VAL A 84 4.29 24.70 -9.46
CA VAL A 84 4.32 26.17 -9.38
C VAL A 84 3.20 26.83 -10.19
N ALA A 85 2.80 26.22 -11.31
CA ALA A 85 1.71 26.72 -12.14
C ALA A 85 0.35 26.72 -11.42
N LEU A 86 0.22 26.03 -10.28
CA LEU A 86 -0.97 26.09 -9.43
C LEU A 86 -1.33 27.54 -9.06
N ALA A 87 -0.35 28.40 -8.81
CA ALA A 87 -0.58 29.82 -8.47
C ALA A 87 -1.27 30.62 -9.59
N ASN A 88 -1.20 30.14 -10.84
CA ASN A 88 -1.85 30.77 -11.99
C ASN A 88 -3.28 30.26 -12.23
N TYR A 89 -3.73 29.25 -11.48
CA TYR A 89 -5.10 28.75 -11.61
C TYR A 89 -6.09 29.70 -10.93
N THR A 90 -7.27 29.80 -11.52
CA THR A 90 -8.39 30.52 -10.91
C THR A 90 -9.01 29.64 -9.81
N ILE A 91 -9.52 30.27 -8.75
CA ILE A 91 -10.17 29.56 -7.66
C ILE A 91 -11.39 28.79 -8.18
N GLU A 92 -12.19 29.42 -9.05
CA GLU A 92 -13.38 28.84 -9.64
C GLU A 92 -13.11 27.54 -10.42
N MET A 93 -12.03 27.48 -11.21
CA MET A 93 -11.64 26.26 -11.93
C MET A 93 -11.30 25.12 -10.96
N MET A 94 -10.55 25.44 -9.89
CA MET A 94 -10.16 24.45 -8.90
C MET A 94 -11.36 23.97 -8.08
N GLU A 95 -12.26 24.88 -7.68
CA GLU A 95 -13.48 24.54 -6.96
C GLU A 95 -14.42 23.68 -7.80
N SER A 96 -14.57 23.99 -9.09
CA SER A 96 -15.29 23.13 -10.02
C SER A 96 -14.70 21.73 -10.09
N LYS A 97 -13.35 21.62 -10.17
CA LYS A 97 -12.67 20.31 -10.15
C LYS A 97 -12.87 19.56 -8.83
N ILE A 98 -12.78 20.27 -7.71
CA ILE A 98 -12.99 19.72 -6.37
C ILE A 98 -14.42 19.22 -6.21
N LYS A 99 -15.41 19.99 -6.68
CA LYS A 99 -16.81 19.59 -6.67
C LYS A 99 -17.01 18.32 -7.51
N TRP A 100 -16.45 18.27 -8.71
CA TRP A 100 -16.52 17.08 -9.56
C TRP A 100 -15.90 15.84 -8.88
N LEU A 101 -14.75 15.98 -8.22
CA LEU A 101 -14.13 14.89 -7.45
C LEU A 101 -15.02 14.44 -6.28
N ASN A 102 -15.72 15.37 -5.64
CA ASN A 102 -16.67 15.06 -4.58
C ASN A 102 -17.91 14.34 -5.13
N ASP A 103 -18.44 14.78 -6.26
CA ASP A 103 -19.57 14.14 -6.96
C ASP A 103 -19.21 12.73 -7.45
N LEU A 104 -17.94 12.48 -7.78
CA LEU A 104 -17.40 11.14 -8.08
C LEU A 104 -17.37 10.22 -6.84
N GLY A 105 -17.57 10.75 -5.64
CA GLY A 105 -17.64 10.00 -4.38
C GLY A 105 -16.40 10.09 -3.48
N LEU A 106 -15.48 11.03 -3.73
CA LEU A 106 -14.34 11.28 -2.84
C LEU A 106 -14.72 12.23 -1.71
N SER A 107 -14.34 11.88 -0.47
CA SER A 107 -14.53 12.79 0.66
C SER A 107 -13.53 13.96 0.62
N HIS A 108 -13.88 15.06 1.31
CA HIS A 108 -13.03 16.25 1.44
C HIS A 108 -11.58 15.92 1.85
N ASP A 109 -11.41 15.03 2.83
CA ASP A 109 -10.07 14.61 3.29
C ASP A 109 -9.29 13.86 2.22
N LYS A 110 -9.96 12.98 1.44
CA LYS A 110 -9.31 12.25 0.35
C LYS A 110 -8.92 13.18 -0.79
N ILE A 111 -9.76 14.15 -1.12
CA ILE A 111 -9.44 15.19 -2.09
C ILE A 111 -8.22 15.99 -1.63
N ASN A 112 -8.20 16.41 -0.35
CA ASN A 112 -7.07 17.15 0.20
C ASN A 112 -5.78 16.32 0.20
N ASP A 113 -5.83 15.05 0.60
CA ASP A 113 -4.67 14.15 0.55
C ASP A 113 -4.18 13.91 -0.88
N MET A 114 -5.07 13.92 -1.85
CA MET A 114 -4.73 13.83 -3.27
C MET A 114 -4.03 15.11 -3.75
N ILE A 115 -4.56 16.29 -3.43
CA ILE A 115 -3.96 17.60 -3.76
C ILE A 115 -2.57 17.74 -3.11
N LYS A 116 -2.39 17.31 -1.85
CA LYS A 116 -1.08 17.34 -1.16
C LYS A 116 0.00 16.57 -1.93
N ARG A 117 -0.36 15.46 -2.57
CA ARG A 117 0.56 14.58 -3.30
C ARG A 117 0.73 15.00 -4.76
N HIS A 118 -0.36 15.45 -5.39
CA HIS A 118 -0.43 15.74 -6.82
C HIS A 118 -1.24 17.02 -7.08
N PRO A 119 -0.69 18.22 -6.82
CA PRO A 119 -1.45 19.46 -6.96
C PRO A 119 -1.84 19.77 -8.42
N ASN A 120 -1.11 19.20 -9.39
CA ASN A 120 -1.39 19.35 -10.82
C ASN A 120 -2.76 18.83 -11.25
N ILE A 121 -3.39 17.94 -10.46
CA ILE A 121 -4.73 17.39 -10.75
C ILE A 121 -5.80 18.48 -10.89
N LEU A 122 -5.62 19.62 -10.20
CA LEU A 122 -6.57 20.72 -10.23
C LEU A 122 -6.55 21.49 -11.55
N GLY A 123 -5.50 21.33 -12.35
CA GLY A 123 -5.33 22.00 -13.65
C GLY A 123 -5.58 21.11 -14.86
N VAL A 124 -5.88 19.83 -14.67
CA VAL A 124 -6.10 18.90 -15.78
C VAL A 124 -7.53 19.05 -16.30
N GLY A 125 -7.67 19.12 -17.63
CA GLY A 125 -8.97 19.22 -18.33
C GLY A 125 -9.89 18.04 -18.00
N PHE A 126 -11.20 18.30 -17.98
CA PHE A 126 -12.21 17.26 -17.69
C PHE A 126 -12.22 16.16 -18.74
N ASP A 127 -12.01 16.51 -20.01
CA ASP A 127 -11.88 15.60 -21.15
C ASP A 127 -10.89 14.45 -20.89
N LYS A 128 -9.73 14.75 -20.30
CA LYS A 128 -8.71 13.74 -19.99
C LYS A 128 -9.14 12.80 -18.87
N TYR A 129 -9.88 13.34 -17.90
CA TYR A 129 -10.41 12.55 -16.79
C TYR A 129 -11.52 11.61 -17.25
N GLU A 130 -12.46 12.12 -18.04
CA GLU A 130 -13.55 11.33 -18.64
C GLU A 130 -12.99 10.21 -19.52
N ALA A 131 -12.03 10.54 -20.40
CA ALA A 131 -11.38 9.53 -21.23
C ALA A 131 -10.66 8.44 -20.40
N LEU A 132 -10.05 8.81 -19.26
CA LEU A 132 -9.43 7.83 -18.36
C LEU A 132 -10.47 6.96 -17.65
N ILE A 133 -11.61 7.54 -17.26
CA ILE A 133 -12.73 6.80 -16.67
C ILE A 133 -13.25 5.76 -17.68
N ASP A 134 -13.51 6.19 -18.92
CA ASP A 134 -13.96 5.32 -20.00
C ASP A 134 -12.95 4.21 -20.29
N TRP A 135 -11.66 4.52 -20.26
CA TRP A 135 -10.59 3.53 -20.40
C TRP A 135 -10.63 2.48 -19.27
N TYR A 136 -10.84 2.88 -18.02
CA TYR A 136 -10.98 1.94 -16.91
C TYR A 136 -12.25 1.08 -17.04
N ILE A 137 -13.39 1.70 -17.38
CA ILE A 137 -14.68 1.01 -17.52
C ILE A 137 -14.65 0.01 -18.67
N SER A 138 -14.07 0.37 -19.81
CA SER A 138 -13.89 -0.52 -20.96
C SER A 138 -12.97 -1.71 -20.65
N ASN A 139 -11.99 -1.54 -19.76
CA ASN A 139 -11.18 -2.63 -19.20
C ASN A 139 -11.85 -3.37 -18.02
N GLY A 140 -13.14 -3.09 -17.79
CA GLY A 140 -14.00 -3.80 -16.85
C GLY A 140 -13.91 -3.34 -15.41
N VAL A 141 -13.27 -2.21 -15.11
CA VAL A 141 -13.35 -1.63 -13.76
C VAL A 141 -14.78 -1.15 -13.52
N PRO A 142 -15.46 -1.61 -12.45
CA PRO A 142 -16.78 -1.13 -12.08
C PRO A 142 -16.76 0.36 -11.72
N GLU A 143 -17.82 1.08 -12.06
CA GLU A 143 -17.95 2.51 -11.85
C GLU A 143 -17.78 2.90 -10.37
N GLU A 144 -18.28 2.07 -9.44
CA GLU A 144 -18.14 2.29 -8.01
C GLU A 144 -16.69 2.20 -7.49
N LYS A 145 -15.74 1.73 -8.32
CA LYS A 145 -14.31 1.68 -7.99
C LYS A 145 -13.52 2.87 -8.54
N ILE A 146 -14.11 3.67 -9.43
CA ILE A 146 -13.41 4.78 -10.08
C ILE A 146 -12.91 5.80 -9.05
N ALA A 147 -13.73 6.18 -8.07
CA ALA A 147 -13.31 7.07 -6.99
C ALA A 147 -12.04 6.57 -6.28
N TYR A 148 -11.99 5.28 -5.94
CA TYR A 148 -10.81 4.69 -5.31
C TYR A 148 -9.59 4.79 -6.22
N VAL A 149 -9.74 4.45 -7.50
CA VAL A 149 -8.65 4.50 -8.50
C VAL A 149 -8.06 5.91 -8.58
N PHE A 150 -8.89 6.94 -8.65
CA PHE A 150 -8.43 8.34 -8.64
C PHE A 150 -7.71 8.72 -7.35
N ASN A 151 -8.21 8.27 -6.19
CA ASN A 151 -7.55 8.55 -4.93
C ASN A 151 -6.13 7.95 -4.86
N VAL A 152 -5.94 6.72 -5.36
CA VAL A 152 -4.63 6.03 -5.26
C VAL A 152 -3.70 6.29 -6.44
N PHE A 153 -4.23 6.60 -7.62
CA PHE A 153 -3.47 6.81 -8.86
C PHE A 153 -3.95 8.05 -9.65
N PRO A 154 -3.95 9.24 -9.03
CA PRO A 154 -4.50 10.45 -9.65
C PRO A 154 -3.72 10.92 -10.88
N HIS A 155 -2.43 10.60 -10.95
CA HIS A 155 -1.56 10.96 -12.08
C HIS A 155 -1.74 10.01 -13.27
N GLY A 156 -2.60 8.98 -13.17
CA GLY A 156 -3.00 8.15 -14.30
C GLY A 156 -3.45 8.95 -15.52
N VAL A 157 -4.06 10.12 -15.29
CA VAL A 157 -4.52 11.06 -16.32
C VAL A 157 -3.39 11.66 -17.18
N SER A 158 -2.15 11.56 -16.70
CA SER A 158 -0.97 12.03 -17.44
C SER A 158 -0.37 10.96 -18.35
N HIS A 159 -0.84 9.71 -18.27
CA HIS A 159 -0.37 8.62 -19.11
C HIS A 159 -1.14 8.57 -20.43
N SER A 160 -0.41 8.37 -21.53
CA SER A 160 -1.01 7.99 -22.81
C SER A 160 -1.59 6.57 -22.73
N PHE A 161 -2.77 6.36 -23.28
CA PHE A 161 -3.40 5.04 -23.33
C PHE A 161 -2.58 4.10 -24.22
N SER A 162 -2.41 4.46 -25.50
CA SER A 162 -1.78 3.60 -26.51
C SER A 162 -0.30 3.34 -26.29
N SER A 163 0.44 4.30 -25.75
CA SER A 163 1.89 4.18 -25.54
C SER A 163 2.30 3.92 -24.09
N SER A 164 1.36 3.85 -23.15
CA SER A 164 1.69 3.62 -21.74
C SER A 164 0.76 2.65 -21.02
N LEU A 165 -0.56 2.84 -21.04
CA LEU A 165 -1.46 1.99 -20.25
C LEU A 165 -1.75 0.66 -20.96
N ASP A 166 -2.08 0.70 -22.25
CA ASP A 166 -2.40 -0.49 -23.04
C ASP A 166 -1.22 -1.48 -23.11
N PRO A 167 0.04 -1.05 -23.36
CA PRO A 167 1.19 -1.97 -23.33
C PRO A 167 1.40 -2.68 -21.99
N LYS A 168 1.00 -2.07 -20.86
CA LYS A 168 1.10 -2.69 -19.53
C LYS A 168 -0.02 -3.71 -19.32
N VAL A 169 -1.22 -3.43 -19.82
CA VAL A 169 -2.32 -4.39 -19.86
C VAL A 169 -1.94 -5.58 -20.74
N ASP A 170 -1.37 -5.33 -21.92
CA ASP A 170 -0.94 -6.37 -22.85
C ASP A 170 0.21 -7.21 -22.28
N PHE A 171 1.15 -6.60 -21.58
CA PHE A 171 2.16 -7.35 -20.81
C PHE A 171 1.52 -8.29 -19.78
N LEU A 172 0.49 -7.85 -19.04
CA LEU A 172 -0.21 -8.71 -18.09
C LEU A 172 -0.90 -9.89 -18.81
N LYS A 173 -1.47 -9.68 -20.01
CA LYS A 173 -2.02 -10.76 -20.85
C LYS A 173 -0.92 -11.71 -21.32
N GLU A 174 0.22 -11.18 -21.77
CA GLU A 174 1.38 -11.93 -22.25
C GLU A 174 1.92 -12.91 -21.19
N ILE A 175 2.03 -12.46 -19.93
CA ILE A 175 2.47 -13.35 -18.84
C ILE A 175 1.39 -14.35 -18.41
N GLY A 176 0.17 -14.26 -18.95
CA GLY A 176 -0.94 -15.19 -18.72
C GLY A 176 -1.99 -14.73 -17.70
N CYS A 177 -2.09 -13.44 -17.36
CA CYS A 177 -3.18 -12.96 -16.52
C CYS A 177 -4.52 -13.08 -17.25
N SER A 178 -5.51 -13.67 -16.59
CA SER A 178 -6.90 -13.61 -17.05
C SER A 178 -7.46 -12.19 -16.99
N GLU A 179 -8.48 -11.90 -17.79
CA GLU A 179 -9.23 -10.63 -17.73
C GLU A 179 -9.72 -10.28 -16.32
N LYS A 180 -10.11 -11.30 -15.54
CA LYS A 180 -10.51 -11.10 -14.13
C LYS A 180 -9.33 -10.64 -13.27
N GLN A 181 -8.13 -11.18 -13.49
CA GLN A 181 -6.93 -10.78 -12.77
C GLN A 181 -6.50 -9.36 -13.16
N ILE A 182 -6.52 -9.05 -14.46
CA ILE A 182 -6.20 -7.71 -14.97
C ILE A 182 -7.16 -6.67 -14.38
N ARG A 183 -8.47 -6.94 -14.44
CA ARG A 183 -9.49 -6.10 -13.79
C ARG A 183 -9.20 -5.91 -12.30
N SER A 184 -8.89 -7.00 -11.58
CA SER A 184 -8.55 -6.93 -10.16
C SER A 184 -7.35 -6.04 -9.90
N VAL A 185 -6.34 -6.10 -10.76
CA VAL A 185 -5.14 -5.28 -10.70
C VAL A 185 -5.48 -3.80 -10.92
N LEU A 186 -6.22 -3.48 -11.98
CA LEU A 186 -6.65 -2.12 -12.30
C LEU A 186 -7.46 -1.49 -11.17
N MET A 187 -8.34 -2.27 -10.54
CA MET A 187 -9.18 -1.81 -9.43
C MET A 187 -8.38 -1.60 -8.12
N MET A 188 -7.47 -2.51 -7.78
CA MET A 188 -6.88 -2.58 -6.44
C MET A 188 -5.49 -1.96 -6.36
N ALA A 189 -4.74 -1.97 -7.46
CA ALA A 189 -3.36 -1.51 -7.52
C ALA A 189 -3.03 -0.77 -8.83
N PRO A 190 -3.83 0.23 -9.26
CA PRO A 190 -3.56 1.00 -10.48
C PRO A 190 -2.18 1.68 -10.46
N GLN A 191 -1.63 1.97 -9.28
CA GLN A 191 -0.28 2.50 -9.13
C GLN A 191 0.83 1.59 -9.66
N MET A 192 0.58 0.29 -9.92
CA MET A 192 1.61 -0.54 -10.55
C MET A 192 1.95 0.00 -11.96
N PHE A 193 1.04 0.75 -12.59
CA PHE A 193 1.24 1.32 -13.92
C PHE A 193 2.16 2.55 -13.92
N THR A 194 2.74 2.92 -12.78
CA THR A 194 3.91 3.83 -12.78
C THR A 194 5.16 3.18 -13.34
N HIS A 195 5.26 1.86 -13.27
CA HIS A 195 6.42 1.12 -13.76
C HIS A 195 6.36 0.98 -15.28
N SER A 196 7.52 1.00 -15.93
CA SER A 196 7.62 0.71 -17.37
C SER A 196 7.43 -0.78 -17.64
N VAL A 197 7.05 -1.14 -18.87
CA VAL A 197 6.87 -2.54 -19.27
C VAL A 197 8.19 -3.32 -19.14
N GLU A 198 9.33 -2.68 -19.42
CA GLU A 198 10.67 -3.26 -19.28
C GLU A 198 10.95 -3.61 -17.82
N SER A 199 10.59 -2.73 -16.88
CA SER A 199 10.74 -3.00 -15.45
C SER A 199 9.85 -4.16 -14.99
N MET A 200 8.61 -4.24 -15.49
CA MET A 200 7.71 -5.36 -15.20
C MET A 200 8.25 -6.69 -15.76
N ARG A 201 8.79 -6.67 -16.99
CA ARG A 201 9.40 -7.83 -17.65
C ARG A 201 10.65 -8.31 -16.93
N ALA A 202 11.57 -7.41 -16.60
CA ALA A 202 12.74 -7.72 -15.80
C ALA A 202 12.37 -8.33 -14.44
N LYS A 203 11.27 -7.86 -13.82
CA LYS A 203 10.77 -8.47 -12.59
C LYS A 203 10.24 -9.89 -12.82
N ALA A 204 9.49 -10.11 -13.89
CA ALA A 204 8.97 -11.43 -14.25
C ALA A 204 10.12 -12.43 -14.51
N ASP A 205 11.14 -12.01 -15.25
CA ASP A 205 12.33 -12.83 -15.54
C ASP A 205 13.11 -13.14 -14.27
N PHE A 206 13.35 -12.16 -13.40
CA PHE A 206 13.99 -12.38 -12.10
C PHE A 206 13.21 -13.40 -11.23
N LEU A 207 11.88 -13.30 -11.16
CA LEU A 207 11.07 -14.28 -10.41
C LEU A 207 11.19 -15.68 -11.03
N ALA A 208 11.30 -15.78 -12.35
CA ALA A 208 11.52 -17.04 -13.04
C ALA A 208 12.90 -17.65 -12.71
N GLU A 209 13.95 -16.84 -12.73
CA GLU A 209 15.31 -17.23 -12.33
C GLU A 209 15.37 -17.67 -10.86
N LEU A 210 14.56 -17.07 -9.98
CA LEU A 210 14.41 -17.45 -8.58
C LEU A 210 13.71 -18.81 -8.39
N GLY A 211 13.21 -19.43 -9.46
CA GLY A 211 12.56 -20.74 -9.43
C GLY A 211 11.03 -20.69 -9.41
N ILE A 212 10.40 -19.54 -9.65
CA ILE A 212 8.95 -19.45 -9.85
C ILE A 212 8.64 -19.72 -11.31
N THR A 213 7.90 -20.79 -11.61
CA THR A 213 7.58 -21.12 -13.00
C THR A 213 6.71 -20.02 -13.65
N ARG A 214 6.85 -19.83 -14.98
CA ARG A 214 6.17 -18.74 -15.69
C ARG A 214 4.64 -18.81 -15.56
N GLU A 215 4.08 -20.01 -15.43
CA GLU A 215 2.65 -20.26 -15.26
C GLU A 215 2.10 -19.73 -13.92
N LEU A 216 2.98 -19.51 -12.93
CA LEU A 216 2.61 -18.97 -11.62
C LEU A 216 2.74 -17.45 -11.53
N LEU A 217 3.43 -16.81 -12.49
CA LEU A 217 3.60 -15.35 -12.51
C LEU A 217 2.27 -14.60 -12.53
N PRO A 218 1.23 -14.98 -13.30
CA PRO A 218 -0.08 -14.34 -13.23
C PRO A 218 -0.67 -14.29 -11.82
N CYS A 219 -0.50 -15.36 -11.04
CA CYS A 219 -1.01 -15.42 -9.68
C CYS A 219 -0.27 -14.45 -8.77
N ILE A 220 1.05 -14.30 -8.94
CA ILE A 220 1.88 -13.36 -8.17
C ILE A 220 1.53 -11.92 -8.53
N PHE A 221 1.58 -11.58 -9.82
CA PHE A 221 1.32 -10.23 -10.32
C PHE A 221 -0.08 -9.75 -9.97
N ALA A 222 -1.09 -10.64 -9.99
CA ALA A 222 -2.46 -10.27 -9.63
C ALA A 222 -2.68 -10.14 -8.11
N ARG A 223 -1.99 -10.96 -7.28
CA ARG A 223 -2.20 -10.98 -5.82
C ARG A 223 -1.37 -9.95 -5.09
N VAL A 224 -0.17 -9.66 -5.58
CA VAL A 224 0.75 -8.67 -4.99
C VAL A 224 1.36 -7.81 -6.09
N PRO A 225 0.56 -6.98 -6.78
CA PRO A 225 1.06 -6.06 -7.82
C PRO A 225 2.21 -5.16 -7.34
N GLN A 226 2.23 -4.86 -6.03
CA GLN A 226 3.23 -4.01 -5.41
C GLN A 226 4.63 -4.63 -5.37
N CYS A 227 4.76 -5.95 -5.61
CA CYS A 227 6.07 -6.61 -5.64
C CYS A 227 6.97 -6.13 -6.78
N ILE A 228 6.39 -5.52 -7.84
CA ILE A 228 7.13 -4.93 -8.96
C ILE A 228 8.03 -3.79 -8.49
N GLY A 229 7.56 -2.99 -7.53
CA GLY A 229 8.33 -1.88 -6.97
C GLY A 229 9.43 -2.31 -5.99
N LEU A 230 9.51 -3.60 -5.63
CA LEU A 230 10.58 -4.09 -4.76
C LEU A 230 11.87 -4.32 -5.56
N THR A 231 13.02 -4.09 -4.93
CA THR A 231 14.31 -4.45 -5.53
C THR A 231 14.45 -5.99 -5.58
N PRO A 232 15.15 -6.55 -6.58
CA PRO A 232 15.46 -7.98 -6.61
C PRO A 232 16.13 -8.47 -5.32
N THR A 233 17.07 -7.69 -4.77
CA THR A 233 17.75 -7.96 -3.49
C THR A 233 16.75 -8.15 -2.35
N ARG A 234 15.78 -7.23 -2.20
CA ARG A 234 14.79 -7.31 -1.12
C ARG A 234 13.89 -8.54 -1.19
N ILE A 235 13.57 -8.99 -2.41
CA ILE A 235 12.83 -10.24 -2.63
C ILE A 235 13.71 -11.44 -2.25
N LYS A 236 14.97 -11.43 -2.70
CA LYS A 236 15.94 -12.48 -2.40
C LYS A 236 16.21 -12.61 -0.90
N GLU A 237 16.40 -11.51 -0.18
CA GLU A 237 16.52 -11.51 1.29
C GLU A 237 15.33 -12.18 1.97
N THR A 238 14.10 -12.00 1.43
CA THR A 238 12.93 -12.69 1.99
C THR A 238 13.01 -14.19 1.75
N VAL A 239 13.41 -14.60 0.55
CA VAL A 239 13.55 -16.02 0.19
C VAL A 239 14.63 -16.67 1.05
N ASP A 240 15.79 -16.02 1.18
CA ASP A 240 16.92 -16.50 1.97
C ASP A 240 16.54 -16.63 3.46
N ALA A 241 15.87 -15.61 4.04
CA ALA A 241 15.40 -15.69 5.42
C ALA A 241 14.39 -16.84 5.64
N LEU A 242 13.52 -17.10 4.66
CA LEU A 242 12.58 -18.22 4.73
C LEU A 242 13.29 -19.57 4.56
N ASP A 243 14.34 -19.64 3.75
CA ASP A 243 15.18 -20.82 3.60
C ASP A 243 16.00 -21.10 4.87
N GLU A 244 16.50 -20.07 5.55
CA GLU A 244 17.13 -20.18 6.88
C GLU A 244 16.14 -20.78 7.90
N MET A 245 14.93 -20.21 8.00
CA MET A 245 13.91 -20.65 8.95
C MET A 245 13.37 -22.04 8.64
N PHE A 246 13.06 -22.35 7.37
CA PHE A 246 12.30 -23.53 6.98
C PHE A 246 13.08 -24.56 6.15
N GLY A 247 14.33 -24.29 5.80
CA GLY A 247 15.18 -25.14 4.97
C GLY A 247 15.12 -24.79 3.49
N ALA A 248 16.05 -25.33 2.71
CA ALA A 248 16.25 -24.97 1.31
C ALA A 248 14.96 -25.02 0.45
N GLY A 249 14.76 -23.95 -0.33
CA GLY A 249 13.63 -23.78 -1.25
C GLY A 249 12.29 -23.46 -0.58
N ALA A 250 12.24 -23.32 0.75
CA ALA A 250 11.02 -22.95 1.46
C ALA A 250 10.57 -21.53 1.13
N GLY A 251 11.50 -20.60 0.89
CA GLY A 251 11.20 -19.24 0.47
C GLY A 251 10.44 -19.19 -0.86
N VAL A 252 10.89 -19.94 -1.87
CA VAL A 252 10.18 -20.03 -3.15
C VAL A 252 8.79 -20.66 -2.96
N ARG A 253 8.69 -21.76 -2.20
CA ARG A 253 7.39 -22.38 -1.86
C ARG A 253 6.45 -21.40 -1.16
N ALA A 254 6.99 -20.57 -0.27
CA ALA A 254 6.25 -19.55 0.46
C ALA A 254 5.78 -18.41 -0.45
N LEU A 255 6.59 -17.95 -1.42
CA LEU A 255 6.16 -16.96 -2.41
C LEU A 255 5.01 -17.49 -3.27
N ILE A 256 5.00 -18.77 -3.62
CA ILE A 256 3.91 -19.38 -4.41
C ILE A 256 2.63 -19.49 -3.57
N ARG A 257 2.73 -20.00 -2.33
CA ARG A 257 1.55 -20.26 -1.47
C ARG A 257 0.99 -18.99 -0.82
N ASN A 258 1.88 -18.07 -0.43
CA ASN A 258 1.62 -16.87 0.34
C ASN A 258 2.44 -15.68 -0.18
N CYS A 259 2.33 -15.38 -1.47
CA CYS A 259 3.03 -14.26 -2.13
C CYS A 259 3.10 -12.95 -1.32
N PRO A 260 2.04 -12.50 -0.60
CA PRO A 260 2.10 -11.28 0.21
C PRO A 260 3.21 -11.27 1.29
N ILE A 261 3.78 -12.42 1.63
CA ILE A 261 4.90 -12.53 2.58
C ILE A 261 6.12 -11.69 2.17
N VAL A 262 6.31 -11.46 0.87
CA VAL A 262 7.39 -10.61 0.35
C VAL A 262 7.29 -9.15 0.85
N MET A 263 6.10 -8.73 1.24
CA MET A 263 5.84 -7.39 1.77
C MET A 263 6.02 -7.29 3.30
N CYS A 264 6.30 -8.42 3.98
CA CYS A 264 6.47 -8.45 5.43
C CYS A 264 7.89 -8.03 5.83
N ASN A 265 8.02 -7.43 7.01
CA ASN A 265 9.30 -7.14 7.62
C ASN A 265 10.00 -8.46 8.02
N ILE A 266 11.26 -8.63 7.60
CA ILE A 266 12.02 -9.88 7.79
C ILE A 266 12.36 -10.12 9.25
N ASP A 267 12.76 -9.09 9.98
CA ASP A 267 13.14 -9.21 11.39
C ASP A 267 11.94 -9.61 12.25
N ASN A 268 10.78 -8.99 12.02
CA ASN A 268 9.53 -9.41 12.66
C ASN A 268 9.18 -10.87 12.33
N MET A 269 9.46 -11.33 11.10
CA MET A 269 9.21 -12.72 10.72
C MET A 269 10.14 -13.68 11.46
N ARG A 270 11.42 -13.35 11.59
CA ARG A 270 12.40 -14.13 12.36
C ARG A 270 12.02 -14.20 13.84
N GLU A 271 11.74 -13.05 14.44
CA GLU A 271 11.30 -12.98 15.84
C GLU A 271 10.04 -13.82 16.08
N SER A 272 9.07 -13.74 15.17
CA SER A 272 7.84 -14.55 15.25
C SER A 272 8.11 -16.04 15.09
N PHE A 273 9.01 -16.42 14.19
CA PHE A 273 9.42 -17.80 14.02
C PHE A 273 10.10 -18.32 15.29
N ASP A 274 11.13 -17.64 15.80
CA ASP A 274 11.88 -18.04 16.99
C ASP A 274 10.99 -18.17 18.21
N TYR A 275 10.08 -17.20 18.41
CA TYR A 275 9.12 -17.25 19.50
C TYR A 275 8.17 -18.45 19.38
N LEU A 276 7.61 -18.70 18.20
CA LEU A 276 6.72 -19.85 17.98
C LEU A 276 7.44 -21.20 18.20
N ILE A 277 8.71 -21.31 17.79
CA ILE A 277 9.53 -22.49 18.09
C ILE A 277 9.72 -22.63 19.61
N SER A 278 10.04 -21.54 20.31
CA SER A 278 10.29 -21.56 21.77
C SER A 278 9.08 -22.01 22.59
N ILE A 279 7.85 -21.75 22.13
CA ILE A 279 6.61 -22.17 22.80
C ILE A 279 6.10 -23.55 22.30
N GLY A 280 6.91 -24.28 21.54
CA GLY A 280 6.68 -25.69 21.20
C GLY A 280 6.03 -25.97 19.84
N PHE A 281 5.96 -25.01 18.92
CA PHE A 281 5.57 -25.31 17.54
C PHE A 281 6.73 -25.94 16.76
N THR A 282 6.43 -26.87 15.84
CA THR A 282 7.45 -27.46 14.96
C THR A 282 7.61 -26.66 13.67
N LYS A 283 8.81 -26.66 13.13
CA LYS A 283 9.17 -26.02 11.85
C LYS A 283 8.30 -26.51 10.71
N GLU A 284 8.07 -27.81 10.59
CA GLU A 284 7.26 -28.45 9.53
C GLU A 284 5.81 -27.97 9.61
N ARG A 285 5.30 -27.76 10.82
CA ARG A 285 3.93 -27.30 11.03
C ARG A 285 3.77 -25.83 10.62
N LEU A 286 4.75 -25.00 10.94
CA LEU A 286 4.78 -23.58 10.56
C LEU A 286 4.98 -23.41 9.04
N GLU A 287 5.80 -24.24 8.40
CA GLU A 287 6.04 -24.18 6.94
C GLU A 287 4.76 -24.43 6.13
N LYS A 288 3.86 -25.30 6.61
CA LYS A 288 2.56 -25.57 5.96
C LYS A 288 1.74 -24.30 5.76
N ASN A 289 1.90 -23.29 6.62
CA ASN A 289 1.26 -22.00 6.45
C ASN A 289 2.11 -20.87 7.07
N THR A 290 2.97 -20.29 6.25
CA THR A 290 3.89 -19.20 6.64
C THR A 290 3.19 -17.90 7.07
N LYS A 291 1.86 -17.82 7.04
CA LYS A 291 1.13 -16.68 7.61
C LYS A 291 1.26 -16.58 9.13
N PHE A 292 1.60 -17.67 9.82
CA PHE A 292 1.74 -17.63 11.28
C PHE A 292 2.90 -16.72 11.74
N ILE A 293 3.97 -16.65 10.95
CA ILE A 293 5.14 -15.82 11.26
C ILE A 293 5.00 -14.37 10.78
N THR A 294 3.85 -13.97 10.20
CA THR A 294 3.65 -12.58 9.74
C THR A 294 3.00 -11.68 10.79
N ARG A 295 2.67 -12.22 11.97
CA ARG A 295 2.05 -11.50 13.08
C ARG A 295 3.12 -11.09 14.08
N SER A 296 3.13 -9.83 14.50
CA SER A 296 4.05 -9.35 15.54
C SER A 296 3.91 -10.18 16.83
N VAL A 297 5.05 -10.59 17.38
CA VAL A 297 5.15 -11.33 18.64
C VAL A 297 4.51 -10.53 19.75
N ASP A 298 5.00 -9.32 19.97
CA ASP A 298 4.61 -8.53 21.13
C ASP A 298 3.18 -7.98 21.05
N ARG A 299 2.70 -7.67 19.84
CA ARG A 299 1.33 -7.16 19.67
C ARG A 299 0.27 -8.25 19.70
N PHE A 300 0.56 -9.44 19.16
CA PHE A 300 -0.46 -10.46 18.94
C PHE A 300 -0.10 -11.83 19.50
N ILE A 301 1.06 -12.39 19.16
CA ILE A 301 1.34 -13.80 19.46
C ILE A 301 1.53 -14.01 20.96
N ARG A 302 2.44 -13.26 21.59
CA ARG A 302 2.77 -13.37 23.01
C ARG A 302 1.57 -13.12 23.94
N PRO A 303 0.83 -12.00 23.83
CA PRO A 303 -0.30 -11.76 24.74
C PRO A 303 -1.41 -12.81 24.60
N ARG A 304 -1.73 -13.26 23.37
CA ARG A 304 -2.72 -14.31 23.17
C ARG A 304 -2.25 -15.66 23.71
N PHE A 305 -0.99 -15.99 23.48
CA PHE A 305 -0.42 -17.24 24.00
C PHE A 305 -0.49 -17.29 25.53
N GLN A 306 -0.03 -16.24 26.20
CA GLN A 306 -0.06 -16.14 27.66
C GLN A 306 -1.49 -16.25 28.20
N PHE A 307 -2.39 -15.41 27.70
CA PHE A 307 -3.81 -15.43 28.09
C PHE A 307 -4.45 -16.82 27.91
N LEU A 308 -4.26 -17.45 26.74
CA LEU A 308 -4.85 -18.75 26.48
C LEU A 308 -4.25 -19.86 27.37
N THR A 309 -2.96 -19.77 27.67
CA THR A 309 -2.28 -20.73 28.55
C THR A 309 -2.74 -20.59 30.00
N GLU A 310 -2.90 -19.36 30.48
CA GLU A 310 -3.45 -19.06 31.81
C GLU A 310 -4.90 -19.53 31.98
N ASN A 311 -5.66 -19.64 30.88
CA ASN A 311 -7.03 -20.14 30.83
C ASN A 311 -7.12 -21.62 30.39
N ASP A 312 -6.05 -22.40 30.58
CA ASP A 312 -5.98 -23.85 30.31
C ASP A 312 -6.37 -24.29 28.89
N HIS A 313 -6.25 -23.39 27.90
CA HIS A 313 -6.50 -23.73 26.51
C HIS A 313 -5.29 -24.42 25.90
N ASN A 314 -5.53 -25.49 25.12
CA ASN A 314 -4.47 -26.17 24.39
C ASN A 314 -4.05 -25.37 23.14
N VAL A 315 -3.15 -24.41 23.35
CA VAL A 315 -2.62 -23.48 22.35
C VAL A 315 -1.78 -24.13 21.26
N THR A 316 -1.12 -25.26 21.54
CA THR A 316 -0.26 -25.94 20.57
C THR A 316 -1.07 -26.82 19.63
N LYS A 317 -2.26 -27.32 20.01
CA LYS A 317 -3.12 -28.12 19.10
C LYS A 317 -3.77 -27.29 18.00
N SER A 318 -4.03 -26.01 18.20
CA SER A 318 -4.67 -25.14 17.18
C SER A 318 -3.81 -23.91 16.87
N LEU A 319 -3.62 -23.59 15.58
CA LEU A 319 -2.94 -22.36 15.14
C LEU A 319 -3.93 -21.24 14.76
N ALA A 320 -5.23 -21.50 14.86
CA ALA A 320 -6.27 -20.58 14.39
C ALA A 320 -6.26 -19.26 15.18
N TRP A 321 -5.90 -19.32 16.47
CA TRP A 321 -5.83 -18.15 17.35
C TRP A 321 -4.77 -17.12 16.90
N ILE A 322 -3.71 -17.54 16.21
CA ILE A 322 -2.66 -16.63 15.68
C ILE A 322 -3.24 -15.74 14.57
N LEU A 323 -4.01 -16.34 13.65
CA LEU A 323 -4.52 -15.63 12.48
C LEU A 323 -5.89 -14.99 12.70
N MET A 324 -6.57 -15.32 13.81
CA MET A 324 -7.87 -14.78 14.16
C MET A 324 -7.82 -13.24 14.25
N PRO A 325 -8.75 -12.52 13.58
CA PRO A 325 -8.92 -11.08 13.78
C PRO A 325 -9.10 -10.74 15.26
N GLU A 326 -8.62 -9.58 15.69
CA GLU A 326 -8.67 -9.15 17.10
C GLU A 326 -10.10 -9.06 17.64
N VAL A 327 -11.01 -8.47 16.86
CA VAL A 327 -12.44 -8.40 17.20
C VAL A 327 -13.01 -9.80 17.48
N LEU A 328 -12.85 -10.73 16.54
CA LEU A 328 -13.35 -12.11 16.70
C LEU A 328 -12.66 -12.87 17.84
N PHE A 329 -11.42 -12.51 18.17
CA PHE A 329 -10.72 -13.09 19.30
C PHE A 329 -11.31 -12.60 20.62
N ILE A 330 -11.62 -11.30 20.73
CA ILE A 330 -12.29 -10.71 21.90
C ILE A 330 -13.72 -11.25 22.02
N ASP A 331 -14.48 -11.32 20.92
CA ASP A 331 -15.84 -11.89 20.95
C ASP A 331 -15.84 -13.34 21.49
N LYS A 332 -14.80 -14.10 21.15
CA LYS A 332 -14.63 -15.48 21.62
C LYS A 332 -14.12 -15.55 23.06
N TYR A 333 -13.30 -14.59 23.48
CA TYR A 333 -12.66 -14.52 24.78
C TYR A 333 -12.82 -13.10 25.35
N PRO A 334 -13.98 -12.73 25.91
CA PRO A 334 -14.27 -11.36 26.32
C PRO A 334 -13.25 -10.79 27.33
N ASP A 335 -12.75 -11.63 28.24
CA ASP A 335 -11.76 -11.24 29.25
C ASP A 335 -10.38 -10.87 28.66
N TYR A 336 -10.13 -11.22 27.40
CA TYR A 336 -8.88 -10.86 26.72
C TYR A 336 -8.74 -9.35 26.52
N GLU A 337 -9.84 -8.60 26.40
CA GLU A 337 -9.77 -7.15 26.20
C GLU A 337 -9.16 -6.44 27.41
N ALA A 338 -9.57 -6.81 28.62
CA ALA A 338 -8.99 -6.31 29.85
C ALA A 338 -7.52 -6.77 29.99
N TYR A 339 -7.25 -8.06 29.74
CA TYR A 339 -5.90 -8.62 29.81
C TYR A 339 -4.91 -7.89 28.89
N VAL A 340 -5.29 -7.64 27.63
CA VAL A 340 -4.36 -7.04 26.66
C VAL A 340 -4.08 -5.56 26.98
N ALA A 341 -5.02 -4.86 27.62
CA ALA A 341 -4.81 -3.50 28.09
C ALA A 341 -3.73 -3.46 29.19
N GLU A 342 -3.83 -4.35 30.18
CA GLU A 342 -2.82 -4.47 31.25
C GLU A 342 -1.46 -4.91 30.72
N TYR A 343 -1.44 -5.91 29.83
CA TYR A 343 -0.21 -6.39 29.20
C TYR A 343 0.54 -5.25 28.48
N LYS A 344 -0.18 -4.42 27.72
CA LYS A 344 0.41 -3.26 27.02
C LYS A 344 0.95 -2.22 28.01
N ALA A 345 0.26 -1.98 29.13
CA ALA A 345 0.71 -1.05 30.16
C ALA A 345 2.03 -1.52 30.81
N LYS A 346 2.13 -2.81 31.16
CA LYS A 346 3.35 -3.42 31.72
C LYS A 346 4.53 -3.35 30.75
N ARG A 347 4.30 -3.66 29.47
CA ARG A 347 5.33 -3.57 28.42
C ARG A 347 5.89 -2.16 28.26
N LYS A 348 5.01 -1.14 28.27
CA LYS A 348 5.43 0.25 28.15
C LYS A 348 6.35 0.69 29.31
N GLN A 349 6.13 0.17 30.51
CA GLN A 349 6.98 0.45 31.67
C GLN A 349 8.37 -0.18 31.52
N ILE A 350 8.44 -1.41 31.00
CA ILE A 350 9.71 -2.11 30.73
C ILE A 350 10.51 -1.40 29.63
N ASP A 351 9.87 -0.96 28.55
CA ASP A 351 10.55 -0.29 27.44
C ASP A 351 10.99 1.16 27.79
N SER A 352 10.54 1.70 28.93
CA SER A 352 10.88 3.04 29.43
C SER A 352 11.93 3.06 30.56
N ALA A 353 12.32 1.88 31.05
CA ALA A 353 13.36 1.67 32.05
C ALA A 353 14.65 1.22 31.36
#